data_AF-A0A7C6YFT5-F1
#
_entry.id   AF-A0A7C6YFT5-F1
#
_cell.length_a   1.000
_cell.length_b   1.000
_cell.length_c   1.000
_cell.angle_alpha   90.00
_cell.angle_beta   90.00
_cell.angle_gamma   90.00
#
_symmetry.space_group_name_H-M   'P 1'
#
loop_
_entity.id
_entity.type
_entity.pdbx_description
1 polymer ?
#
loop_
_entity_poly.entity_id
_entity_poly.type
_entity_poly.pdbx_seq_one_letter_code
_entity_poly.pdbx_strand_id
1 'polypeptide(L)'
;MSKEIEMSYGRSLQILVTHLIKNASKVPQPVLQGALDFENHSWRELPVETKRARLKEIAELTTAPSAIHQHMEAYPHSFSKDRYAEYLDALQAYQKALEG
;
A
#
# COMPACT_ATOMS: atom_id res chain seq x y z
N MET A 1 -14.29 -9.03 10.00
CA MET A 1 -12.84 -9.28 9.90
C MET A 1 -12.25 -8.73 8.60
N SER A 2 -12.62 -9.21 7.41
CA SER A 2 -12.00 -8.76 6.15
C SER A 2 -12.15 -7.27 5.84
N LYS A 3 -13.26 -6.63 6.27
CA LYS A 3 -13.51 -5.19 6.06
C LYS A 3 -12.55 -4.28 6.86
N GLU A 4 -12.25 -4.64 8.11
CA GLU A 4 -11.35 -3.83 8.95
C GLU A 4 -9.91 -3.94 8.45
N ILE A 5 -9.49 -5.13 8.02
CA ILE A 5 -8.19 -5.38 7.41
C ILE A 5 -8.06 -4.60 6.09
N GLU A 6 -9.08 -4.64 5.23
CA GLU A 6 -9.13 -3.87 3.97
C GLU A 6 -9.00 -2.36 4.21
N MET A 7 -9.73 -1.81 5.19
CA MET A 7 -9.67 -0.38 5.53
C MET A 7 -8.33 0.01 6.14
N SER A 8 -7.73 -0.86 6.96
CA SER A 8 -6.39 -0.65 7.52
C SER A 8 -5.34 -0.56 6.41
N TYR A 9 -5.36 -1.51 5.47
CA TYR A 9 -4.48 -1.49 4.30
C TYR A 9 -4.67 -0.23 3.45
N GLY A 10 -5.92 0.12 3.11
CA GLY A 10 -6.24 1.30 2.31
C GLY A 10 -5.70 2.60 2.95
N ARG A 11 -5.90 2.76 4.26
CA ARG A 11 -5.39 3.91 5.01
C ARG A 11 -3.86 3.97 4.99
N SER A 12 -3.19 2.86 5.25
CA SER A 12 -1.72 2.82 5.25
C SER A 12 -1.13 3.07 3.85
N LEU A 13 -1.80 2.59 2.79
CA LEU A 13 -1.42 2.88 1.40
C LEU A 13 -1.54 4.36 1.07
N GLN A 14 -2.63 5.02 1.48
CA GLN A 14 -2.79 6.47 1.30
C GLN A 14 -1.70 7.28 2.02
N ILE A 15 -1.32 6.86 3.24
CA ILE A 15 -0.23 7.50 3.99
C ILE A 15 1.09 7.36 3.24
N LEU A 16 1.41 6.15 2.74
CA LEU A 16 2.61 5.89 1.96
C LEU A 16 2.64 6.77 0.69
N VAL A 17 1.57 6.80 -0.09
CA VAL A 17 1.50 7.61 -1.31
C VAL A 17 1.63 9.10 -1.00
N THR A 18 0.97 9.58 0.05
CA THR A 18 1.10 10.97 0.51
C THR A 18 2.55 11.30 0.87
N HIS A 19 3.24 10.39 1.57
CA HIS A 19 4.66 10.55 1.90
C HIS A 19 5.52 10.66 0.64
N LEU A 20 5.32 9.78 -0.34
CA LEU A 20 6.09 9.78 -1.58
C LEU A 20 5.87 11.06 -2.38
N ILE A 21 4.62 11.53 -2.51
CA ILE A 21 4.28 12.79 -3.20
C ILE A 21 4.95 13.98 -2.50
N LYS A 22 4.85 14.07 -1.17
CA LYS A 22 5.44 15.17 -0.39
C LYS A 22 6.97 15.22 -0.50
N ASN A 23 7.61 14.08 -0.73
CA ASN A 23 9.06 13.96 -0.86
C ASN A 23 9.53 13.91 -2.32
N ALA A 24 8.69 14.36 -3.28
CA ALA A 24 8.98 14.36 -4.71
C ALA A 24 9.50 13.01 -5.25
N SER A 25 9.09 11.91 -4.61
CA SER A 25 9.48 10.56 -4.97
C SER A 25 8.56 10.05 -6.07
N LYS A 26 9.12 9.34 -7.06
CA LYS A 26 8.32 8.77 -8.15
C LYS A 26 7.36 7.72 -7.57
N VAL A 27 6.05 8.00 -7.68
CA VAL A 27 5.00 7.04 -7.35
C VAL A 27 4.66 6.22 -8.61
N PRO A 28 4.86 4.90 -8.61
CA PRO A 28 4.42 4.06 -9.72
C PRO A 28 2.90 4.15 -9.90
N GLN A 29 2.44 4.15 -11.14
CA GLN A 29 1.02 4.26 -11.47
C GLN A 29 0.14 3.22 -10.74
N PRO A 30 0.52 1.94 -10.59
CA PRO A 30 -0.29 0.97 -9.85
C PRO A 30 -0.51 1.32 -8.38
N VAL A 31 0.53 1.85 -7.73
CA VAL A 31 0.50 2.24 -6.31
C VAL A 31 -0.39 3.48 -6.15
N LEU A 32 -0.26 4.46 -7.05
CA LEU A 32 -1.12 5.64 -7.07
C LEU A 32 -2.58 5.27 -7.34
N GLN A 33 -2.83 4.42 -8.33
CA GLN A 33 -4.18 3.98 -8.68
C GLN A 33 -4.84 3.26 -7.50
N GLY A 34 -4.12 2.35 -6.82
CA GLY A 34 -4.61 1.69 -5.62
C GLY A 34 -5.05 2.69 -4.54
N ALA A 35 -4.24 3.72 -4.27
CA ALA A 35 -4.61 4.76 -3.31
C ALA A 35 -5.86 5.55 -3.74
N LEU A 36 -5.99 5.86 -5.04
CA LEU A 36 -7.15 6.54 -5.61
C LEU A 36 -8.41 5.66 -5.59
N ASP A 37 -8.29 4.35 -5.79
CA ASP A 37 -9.43 3.42 -5.70
C ASP A 37 -9.98 3.36 -4.27
N PHE A 38 -9.12 3.47 -3.25
CA PHE A 38 -9.55 3.58 -1.86
C PHE A 38 -10.19 4.93 -1.56
N GLU A 39 -9.63 6.02 -2.09
CA GLU A 39 -10.18 7.37 -1.94
C GLU A 39 -11.58 7.50 -2.57
N ASN A 40 -11.78 6.93 -3.76
CA ASN A 40 -13.05 6.96 -4.47
C ASN A 40 -14.03 5.84 -4.05
N HIS A 41 -13.70 5.06 -3.02
CA HIS A 41 -14.46 3.89 -2.56
C HIS A 41 -14.64 2.76 -3.59
N SER A 42 -14.08 2.90 -4.80
CA SER A 42 -14.18 1.93 -5.90
C SER A 42 -13.45 0.61 -5.59
N TRP A 43 -12.44 0.63 -4.73
CA TRP A 43 -11.72 -0.59 -4.33
C TRP A 43 -12.66 -1.66 -3.79
N ARG A 44 -13.68 -1.26 -3.02
CA ARG A 44 -14.61 -2.19 -2.37
C ARG A 44 -15.40 -3.03 -3.38
N GLU A 45 -15.72 -2.43 -4.52
CA GLU A 45 -16.54 -3.01 -5.59
C GLU A 45 -15.76 -3.94 -6.53
N LEU A 46 -14.42 -3.95 -6.43
CA LEU A 46 -13.59 -4.82 -7.24
C LEU A 46 -13.80 -6.30 -6.88
N PRO A 47 -13.82 -7.20 -7.89
CA PRO A 47 -13.84 -8.63 -7.62
C PRO A 47 -12.55 -9.07 -6.93
N VAL A 48 -12.64 -10.14 -6.13
CA VAL A 48 -11.52 -10.63 -5.30
C VAL A 48 -10.28 -10.95 -6.13
N GLU A 49 -10.45 -11.52 -7.32
CA GLU A 49 -9.33 -11.83 -8.23
C GLU A 49 -8.59 -10.56 -8.66
N THR A 50 -9.31 -9.49 -9.00
CA THR A 50 -8.73 -8.19 -9.31
C THR A 50 -8.03 -7.57 -8.11
N LYS A 51 -8.62 -7.68 -6.90
CA LYS A 51 -7.98 -7.21 -5.67
C LYS A 51 -6.65 -7.93 -5.41
N ARG A 52 -6.62 -9.26 -5.56
CA ARG A 52 -5.39 -10.08 -5.42
C ARG A 52 -4.33 -9.67 -6.44
N ALA A 53 -4.70 -9.51 -7.71
CA ALA A 53 -3.77 -9.09 -8.76
C ALA A 53 -3.19 -7.69 -8.49
N ARG A 54 -4.03 -6.71 -8.13
CA ARG A 54 -3.58 -5.35 -7.78
C ARG A 54 -2.69 -5.34 -6.55
N LEU A 55 -3.02 -6.11 -5.51
CA LEU A 55 -2.19 -6.23 -4.31
C LEU A 55 -0.81 -6.79 -4.62
N LYS A 56 -0.73 -7.81 -5.49
CA LYS A 56 0.55 -8.38 -5.91
C LYS A 56 1.39 -7.33 -6.62
N GLU A 57 0.81 -6.63 -7.60
CA GLU A 57 1.51 -5.59 -8.36
C GLU A 57 1.98 -4.43 -7.46
N ILE A 58 1.12 -3.98 -6.53
CA ILE A 58 1.49 -2.96 -5.54
C ILE A 58 2.62 -3.46 -4.64
N ALA A 59 2.54 -4.70 -4.14
CA ALA A 59 3.58 -5.28 -3.30
C ALA A 59 4.93 -5.35 -4.01
N GLU A 60 4.98 -5.77 -5.27
CA GLU A 60 6.22 -5.79 -6.08
C GLU A 60 6.86 -4.41 -6.20
N LEU A 61 6.06 -3.34 -6.16
CA LEU A 61 6.51 -1.96 -6.30
C LEU A 61 6.83 -1.27 -4.97
N THR A 62 6.36 -1.79 -3.84
CA THR A 62 6.49 -1.15 -2.52
C THR A 62 7.32 -1.95 -1.53
N THR A 63 7.48 -3.26 -1.69
CA THR A 63 8.24 -4.15 -0.80
C THR A 63 9.68 -4.34 -1.28
N ALA A 64 10.56 -4.95 -0.47
CA ALA A 64 11.94 -5.21 -0.89
C ALA A 64 11.97 -6.18 -2.10
N PRO A 65 12.81 -5.93 -3.13
CA PRO A 65 13.84 -4.91 -3.26
C PRO A 65 13.42 -3.68 -4.12
N SER A 66 12.22 -3.13 -3.94
CA SER A 66 11.73 -1.99 -4.75
C SER A 66 12.41 -0.66 -4.42
N ALA A 67 12.34 0.28 -5.37
CA ALA A 67 12.82 1.65 -5.18
C ALA A 67 12.07 2.39 -4.03
N ILE A 68 10.79 2.09 -3.82
CA ILE A 68 10.02 2.65 -2.69
C ILE A 68 10.57 2.11 -1.37
N HIS A 69 10.86 0.80 -1.30
CA HIS A 69 11.47 0.21 -0.11
C HIS A 69 12.80 0.90 0.23
N GLN A 70 13.70 1.02 -0.75
CA GLN A 70 14.99 1.68 -0.58
C GLN A 70 14.85 3.15 -0.13
N HIS A 71 13.89 3.89 -0.70
CA HIS A 71 13.58 5.25 -0.28
C HIS A 71 13.17 5.31 1.19
N MET A 72 12.25 4.43 1.62
CA MET A 72 11.79 4.40 3.01
C MET A 72 12.89 3.96 3.98
N GLU A 73 13.73 3.01 3.59
CA GLU A 73 14.88 2.58 4.40
C GLU A 73 15.92 3.69 4.58
N ALA A 74 16.21 4.45 3.52
CA ALA A 74 17.16 5.55 3.53
C ALA A 74 16.59 6.82 4.20
N TYR A 75 15.28 6.92 4.38
CA TYR A 75 14.64 8.13 4.91
C TYR A 75 15.09 8.41 6.36
N PRO A 76 15.47 9.64 6.73
CA PRO A 76 16.10 9.91 8.04
C PRO A 76 15.13 9.88 9.22
N HIS A 77 13.82 10.03 9.00
CA HIS A 77 12.85 10.15 10.10
C HIS A 77 12.23 8.81 10.49
N SER A 78 12.38 8.43 11.77
CA SER A 78 11.81 7.21 12.34
C SER A 78 10.30 7.10 12.12
N PHE A 79 9.56 8.18 12.35
CA PHE A 79 8.10 8.20 12.15
C PHE A 79 7.67 7.71 10.77
N SER A 80 8.37 8.11 9.69
CA SER A 80 8.04 7.64 8.34
C SER A 80 8.37 6.16 8.15
N LYS A 81 9.42 5.65 8.82
CA LYS A 81 9.75 4.22 8.82
C LYS A 81 8.71 3.40 9.58
N ASP A 82 8.23 3.90 10.72
CA ASP A 82 7.15 3.28 11.49
C ASP A 82 5.88 3.18 10.63
N ARG A 83 5.50 4.27 9.93
CA ARG A 83 4.34 4.27 9.03
C ARG A 83 4.50 3.30 7.86
N TYR A 84 5.72 3.14 7.36
CA TYR A 84 6.01 2.16 6.32
C TYR A 84 5.94 0.72 6.84
N ALA A 85 6.44 0.46 8.05
CA ALA A 85 6.29 -0.85 8.70
C ALA A 85 4.81 -1.19 8.94
N GLU A 86 3.99 -0.24 9.41
CA GLU A 86 2.53 -0.40 9.54
C GLU A 86 1.87 -0.69 8.19
N TYR A 87 2.34 -0.08 7.10
CA TYR A 87 1.89 -0.40 5.75
C TYR A 87 2.23 -1.83 5.33
N LEU A 88 3.46 -2.29 5.58
CA LEU A 88 3.88 -3.65 5.25
C LEU A 88 3.08 -4.70 6.01
N ASP A 89 2.80 -4.45 7.29
CA ASP A 89 2.00 -5.34 8.13
C ASP A 89 0.54 -5.42 7.62
N ALA A 90 -0.05 -4.26 7.31
CA ALA A 90 -1.41 -4.19 6.75
C ALA A 90 -1.53 -4.85 5.37
N LEU A 91 -0.52 -4.67 4.50
CA LEU A 91 -0.42 -5.34 3.20
C LEU A 91 -0.42 -6.87 3.38
N GLN A 92 0.44 -7.39 4.25
CA GLN A 92 0.55 -8.83 4.49
C GLN A 92 -0.76 -9.40 5.10
N ALA A 93 -1.36 -8.69 6.05
CA ALA A 93 -2.62 -9.10 6.66
C ALA A 93 -3.75 -9.15 5.62
N TYR A 94 -3.81 -8.18 4.70
CA TYR A 94 -4.84 -8.13 3.68
C TYR A 94 -4.64 -9.17 2.57
N GLN A 95 -3.39 -9.45 2.17
CA GLN A 95 -3.09 -10.56 1.26
C GLN A 95 -3.59 -11.89 1.84
N LYS A 96 -3.25 -12.20 3.09
CA LYS A 96 -3.72 -13.41 3.78
C LYS A 96 -5.25 -13.47 3.88
N ALA A 97 -5.89 -12.34 4.18
CA ALA A 97 -7.35 -12.25 4.29
C ALA A 97 -8.07 -12.47 2.95
N LEU A 98 -7.38 -12.27 1.82
CA LEU A 98 -7.91 -12.58 0.49
C LEU A 98 -7.57 -13.99 0.04
N GLU A 99 -6.60 -14.69 0.62
CA GLU A 99 -6.25 -16.08 0.29
C GLU A 99 -7.14 -17.12 0.97
N GLY A 100 -7.66 -16.80 2.16
CA GLY A 100 -8.67 -17.59 2.89
C GLY A 100 -10.10 -17.36 2.42
#